data_AF-A0A1S3ISP5-F1
#
_entry.id   AF-A0A1S3ISP5-F1
#
_cell.length_a   1.000
_cell.length_b   1.000
_cell.length_c   1.000
_cell.angle_alpha   90.00
_cell.angle_beta   90.00
_cell.angle_gamma   90.00
#
_symmetry.space_group_name_H-M   'P 1'
#
loop_
_entity.id
_entity.type
_entity.pdbx_description
1 polymer ?
#
loop_
_entity_poly.entity_id
_entity_poly.type
_entity_poly.pdbx_seq_one_letter_code
_entity_poly.pdbx_strand_id
1 'polypeptide(L)'
;MVLREREEVEEPQDFIPNLKNPCWWKSTDKRQLRCLPYFYLIGMPKCGTTDLYRRLISHPSVISSKKEPHWWTRLRYKDRHGVGVPFERYVNTFSLPSNVIRQALVGKQRLNRYNLANQIITVDASASTMWDNVGWERRPGNDPSKSEPDIIVAHRIRHIQPNAKFIAIFRDPVERLYSDFLFFGKDGLSPDLFHKYVVQAIGIFKKCTEHLSLRSCAYDSKFNMDDLPVRLRVGLYHIYVKDWFSVFPKKQMLFLQLDNYHQNLRGNIEKIFKFLNLLPLHEDQMKIIIKQDIHNTRKESTVKLGDMWNKTRQMLRQFYAPHNRELAQLLNNDAYLSWDAQHPSIVE
;
A
#
# COMPACT_ATOMS: atom_id res chain seq x y z
N MET A 1 -16.29 10.28 19.30
CA MET A 1 -17.47 9.74 18.60
C MET A 1 -17.22 8.26 18.37
N VAL A 2 -18.00 7.38 19.02
CA VAL A 2 -17.82 5.93 18.90
C VAL A 2 -18.32 5.53 17.51
N LEU A 3 -17.42 5.07 16.64
CA LEU A 3 -17.77 4.42 15.38
C LEU A 3 -18.40 3.06 15.71
N ARG A 4 -19.69 3.04 16.06
CA ARG A 4 -20.48 1.80 16.01
C ARG A 4 -21.13 1.74 14.64
N GLU A 5 -20.40 1.19 13.67
CA GLU A 5 -21.02 0.71 12.44
C GLU A 5 -21.87 -0.52 12.81
N ARG A 6 -23.13 -0.56 12.38
CA ARG A 6 -24.02 -1.71 12.56
C ARG A 6 -23.57 -2.89 11.65
N GLU A 7 -22.40 -3.46 11.92
CA GLU A 7 -21.89 -4.74 11.40
C GLU A 7 -21.64 -5.73 12.57
N GLU A 8 -22.56 -5.74 13.55
CA GLU A 8 -22.40 -6.29 14.92
C GLU A 8 -22.16 -7.81 15.07
N VAL A 9 -21.90 -8.58 14.01
CA VAL A 9 -21.85 -10.05 14.15
C VAL A 9 -20.45 -10.66 14.03
N GLU A 10 -19.46 -9.98 13.42
CA GLU A 10 -18.15 -10.63 13.19
C GLU A 10 -16.88 -9.80 13.46
N GLU A 11 -16.98 -8.53 13.88
CA GLU A 11 -15.78 -7.85 14.37
C GLU A 11 -15.28 -8.52 15.67
N PRO A 12 -13.99 -8.85 15.79
CA PRO A 12 -13.46 -9.50 16.97
C PRO A 12 -13.55 -8.56 18.18
N GLN A 13 -14.16 -9.05 19.26
CA GLN A 13 -14.17 -8.32 20.55
C GLN A 13 -12.77 -8.30 21.17
N ASP A 14 -12.08 -9.44 21.13
CA ASP A 14 -10.73 -9.60 21.65
C ASP A 14 -9.90 -10.51 20.76
N PHE A 15 -8.59 -10.23 20.68
CA PHE A 15 -7.62 -11.12 20.08
C PHE A 15 -6.98 -12.02 21.14
N ILE A 16 -6.61 -13.24 20.74
CA ILE A 16 -5.85 -14.15 21.57
C ILE A 16 -4.51 -13.49 21.94
N PRO A 17 -4.19 -13.33 23.23
CA PRO A 17 -2.98 -12.65 23.66
C PRO A 17 -1.73 -13.44 23.25
N ASN A 18 -0.61 -12.72 23.14
CA ASN A 18 0.71 -13.27 22.82
C ASN A 18 0.82 -13.96 21.45
N LEU A 19 -0.13 -13.73 20.53
CA LEU A 19 0.02 -14.08 19.12
C LEU A 19 0.48 -12.86 18.31
N LYS A 20 1.43 -13.08 17.38
CA LYS A 20 1.79 -12.04 16.41
C LYS A 20 0.57 -11.68 15.56
N ASN A 21 -0.03 -12.67 14.89
CA ASN A 21 -1.22 -12.44 14.09
C ASN A 21 -2.42 -12.14 14.99
N PRO A 22 -3.21 -11.09 14.70
CA PRO A 22 -4.46 -10.83 15.39
C PRO A 22 -5.47 -11.94 15.06
N CYS A 23 -5.62 -12.90 15.97
CA CYS A 23 -6.48 -14.06 15.80
C CYS A 23 -7.51 -14.21 16.92
N TRP A 24 -8.67 -14.79 16.59
CA TRP A 24 -9.75 -15.10 17.53
C TRP A 24 -10.45 -16.40 17.12
N TRP A 25 -11.10 -17.05 18.08
CA TRP A 25 -11.96 -18.20 17.79
C TRP A 25 -13.34 -17.73 17.34
N LYS A 26 -13.89 -18.32 16.27
CA LYS A 26 -15.24 -17.96 15.81
C LYS A 26 -16.25 -18.29 16.93
N SER A 27 -17.16 -17.34 17.21
CA SER A 27 -18.15 -17.48 18.28
C SER A 27 -19.07 -18.70 18.07
N THR A 28 -19.47 -18.96 16.83
CA THR A 28 -20.35 -20.07 16.44
C THR A 28 -19.62 -21.43 16.35
N ASP A 29 -18.31 -21.43 16.15
CA ASP A 29 -17.50 -22.65 16.10
C ASP A 29 -16.10 -22.38 16.68
N LYS A 30 -15.92 -22.76 17.95
CA LYS A 30 -14.64 -22.60 18.68
C LYS A 30 -13.52 -23.47 18.12
N ARG A 31 -13.76 -24.33 17.13
CA ARG A 31 -12.72 -25.07 16.41
C ARG A 31 -12.16 -24.27 15.24
N GLN A 32 -12.83 -23.21 14.80
CA GLN A 32 -12.40 -22.37 13.69
C GLN A 32 -11.63 -21.15 14.21
N LEU A 33 -10.32 -21.13 13.95
CA LEU A 33 -9.49 -19.95 14.18
C LEU A 33 -9.62 -19.00 13.00
N ARG A 34 -9.84 -17.72 13.29
CA ARG A 34 -9.82 -16.61 12.33
C ARG A 34 -8.65 -15.71 12.65
N CYS A 35 -7.93 -15.28 11.63
CA CYS A 35 -6.82 -14.35 11.77
C CYS A 35 -6.92 -13.23 10.74
N LEU A 36 -6.47 -12.05 11.15
CA LEU A 36 -6.25 -10.89 10.32
C LEU A 36 -4.76 -10.79 9.93
N PRO A 37 -4.39 -9.93 8.96
CA PRO A 37 -3.00 -9.72 8.59
C PRO A 37 -2.17 -9.19 9.78
N TYR A 38 -0.97 -9.73 10.00
CA TYR A 38 -0.01 -9.16 10.96
C TYR A 38 0.51 -7.80 10.52
N PHE A 39 0.76 -7.65 9.22
CA PHE A 39 1.25 -6.41 8.63
C PHE A 39 0.62 -6.16 7.27
N TYR A 40 0.78 -4.93 6.79
CA TYR A 40 0.23 -4.48 5.52
C TYR A 40 1.33 -3.91 4.62
N LEU A 41 1.35 -4.32 3.36
CA LEU A 41 2.07 -3.63 2.30
C LEU A 41 1.09 -2.68 1.60
N ILE A 42 1.04 -1.42 2.06
CA ILE A 42 -0.06 -0.49 1.81
C ILE A 42 0.09 0.36 0.54
N GLY A 43 1.26 0.34 -0.09
CA GLY A 43 1.52 1.17 -1.26
C GLY A 43 2.99 1.24 -1.67
N MET A 44 3.31 1.99 -2.72
CA MET A 44 2.37 2.65 -3.65
C MET A 44 2.26 1.87 -4.98
N PRO A 45 1.16 2.00 -5.74
CA PRO A 45 1.07 1.35 -7.04
C PRO A 45 2.22 1.83 -7.94
N LYS A 46 2.75 0.90 -8.75
CA LYS A 46 3.88 1.12 -9.67
C LYS A 46 5.21 1.48 -8.99
N CYS A 47 5.34 1.21 -7.69
CA CYS A 47 6.58 1.36 -6.93
C CYS A 47 7.25 0.02 -6.57
N GLY A 48 7.01 -1.06 -7.33
CA GLY A 48 7.64 -2.36 -7.06
C GLY A 48 6.98 -3.22 -5.97
N THR A 49 5.75 -2.90 -5.54
CA THR A 49 5.05 -3.64 -4.48
C THR A 49 4.87 -5.13 -4.76
N THR A 50 4.73 -5.54 -6.03
CA THR A 50 4.62 -6.97 -6.38
C THR A 50 5.94 -7.72 -6.28
N ASP A 51 7.05 -7.10 -6.68
CA ASP A 51 8.40 -7.66 -6.49
C ASP A 51 8.67 -7.85 -4.99
N LEU A 52 8.50 -6.77 -4.22
CA LEU A 52 8.67 -6.82 -2.77
C LEU A 52 7.76 -7.87 -2.13
N TYR A 53 6.47 -7.91 -2.49
CA TYR A 53 5.55 -8.92 -1.98
C TYR A 53 6.04 -10.35 -2.25
N ARG A 54 6.47 -10.66 -3.47
CA ARG A 54 6.95 -12.01 -3.83
C ARG A 54 8.19 -12.42 -3.05
N ARG A 55 9.14 -11.49 -2.86
CA ARG A 55 10.32 -11.72 -2.02
C ARG A 55 9.96 -11.94 -0.55
N LEU A 56 9.00 -11.18 -0.02
CA LEU A 56 8.55 -11.33 1.37
C LEU A 56 7.86 -12.67 1.62
N ILE A 57 6.97 -13.11 0.73
CA ILE A 57 6.28 -14.41 0.90
C ILE A 57 7.19 -15.62 0.63
N SER A 58 8.42 -15.38 0.17
CA SER A 58 9.44 -16.42 0.04
C SER A 58 10.19 -16.67 1.35
N HIS A 59 9.99 -15.81 2.35
CA HIS A 59 10.44 -16.09 3.72
C HIS A 59 9.57 -17.22 4.31
N PRO A 60 10.15 -18.31 4.86
CA PRO A 60 9.38 -19.49 5.32
C PRO A 60 8.27 -19.18 6.34
N SER A 61 8.48 -18.14 7.14
CA SER A 61 7.52 -17.70 8.15
C SER A 61 6.50 -16.65 7.69
N VAL A 62 6.49 -16.25 6.42
CA VAL A 62 5.50 -15.31 5.88
C VAL A 62 4.51 -16.06 5.01
N ILE A 63 3.27 -16.17 5.47
CA ILE A 63 2.20 -16.84 4.72
C ILE A 63 1.19 -15.79 4.30
N SER A 64 1.06 -15.58 2.98
CA SER A 64 0.07 -14.65 2.45
C SER A 64 -1.24 -15.33 2.07
N SER A 65 -2.30 -14.53 2.07
CA SER A 65 -3.52 -14.81 1.31
C SER A 65 -3.40 -14.30 -0.14
N LYS A 66 -4.54 -14.19 -0.83
CA LYS A 66 -4.64 -13.52 -2.13
C LYS A 66 -4.06 -12.10 -2.04
N LYS A 67 -3.07 -11.78 -2.89
CA LYS A 67 -2.53 -10.41 -3.01
C LYS A 67 -3.65 -9.46 -3.44
N GLU A 68 -3.64 -8.26 -2.86
CA GLU A 68 -4.59 -7.18 -3.13
C GLU A 68 -6.06 -7.56 -2.90
N PRO A 69 -6.45 -7.95 -1.67
CA PRO A 69 -7.86 -8.14 -1.36
C PRO A 69 -8.68 -6.86 -1.53
N HIS A 70 -8.07 -5.66 -1.49
CA HIS A 70 -8.71 -4.36 -1.70
C HIS A 70 -9.95 -4.08 -0.83
N TRP A 71 -10.12 -4.84 0.27
CA TRP A 71 -11.31 -4.76 1.10
C TRP A 71 -11.43 -3.40 1.78
N TRP A 72 -10.36 -2.96 2.45
CA TRP A 72 -10.30 -1.67 3.14
C TRP A 72 -10.59 -0.44 2.26
N THR A 73 -10.47 -0.58 0.94
CA THR A 73 -10.61 0.54 -0.01
C THR A 73 -11.90 0.42 -0.83
N ARG A 74 -11.95 -0.49 -1.80
CA ARG A 74 -13.00 -0.53 -2.81
C ARG A 74 -14.09 -1.55 -2.50
N LEU A 75 -13.68 -2.76 -2.09
CA LEU A 75 -14.63 -3.87 -2.01
C LEU A 75 -15.57 -3.75 -0.81
N ARG A 76 -15.17 -3.12 0.29
CA ARG A 76 -16.05 -2.89 1.46
C ARG A 76 -17.27 -2.01 1.14
N TYR A 77 -17.23 -1.17 0.11
CA TYR A 77 -18.25 -0.13 -0.13
C TYR A 77 -18.85 -0.11 -1.54
N LYS A 78 -18.89 -1.25 -2.25
CA LYS A 78 -19.23 -1.32 -3.69
C LYS A 78 -20.30 -0.30 -4.15
N ASP A 79 -19.98 0.27 -5.29
CA ASP A 79 -20.47 1.49 -5.96
C ASP A 79 -21.97 1.53 -6.34
N ARG A 80 -22.31 2.28 -7.39
CA ARG A 80 -23.59 2.99 -7.63
C ARG A 80 -24.87 2.14 -7.53
N HIS A 81 -24.83 0.81 -7.43
CA HIS A 81 -26.00 -0.09 -7.42
C HIS A 81 -25.98 -1.29 -6.43
N GLY A 82 -24.97 -1.57 -5.58
CA GLY A 82 -25.08 -2.80 -4.77
C GLY A 82 -23.98 -3.15 -3.77
N VAL A 83 -24.44 -3.39 -2.53
CA VAL A 83 -23.88 -4.09 -1.36
C VAL A 83 -22.35 -4.32 -1.35
N GLY A 84 -21.69 -3.68 -0.37
CA GLY A 84 -20.29 -3.91 -0.04
C GLY A 84 -19.97 -5.34 0.37
N VAL A 85 -18.73 -5.77 0.15
CA VAL A 85 -18.25 -7.09 0.57
C VAL A 85 -18.16 -7.11 2.10
N PRO A 86 -18.87 -8.01 2.81
CA PRO A 86 -18.84 -8.06 4.28
C PRO A 86 -17.45 -8.37 4.83
N PHE A 87 -17.20 -7.98 6.07
CA PHE A 87 -15.95 -8.26 6.77
C PHE A 87 -15.60 -9.76 6.80
N GLU A 88 -16.59 -10.65 6.96
CA GLU A 88 -16.38 -12.11 6.93
C GLU A 88 -15.63 -12.57 5.67
N ARG A 89 -15.98 -12.01 4.51
CA ARG A 89 -15.37 -12.36 3.23
C ARG A 89 -13.91 -11.93 3.16
N TYR A 90 -13.55 -10.81 3.80
CA TYR A 90 -12.17 -10.38 3.94
C TYR A 90 -11.38 -11.32 4.86
N VAL A 91 -11.91 -11.62 6.04
CA VAL A 91 -11.29 -12.56 6.99
C VAL A 91 -11.10 -13.94 6.36
N ASN A 92 -12.06 -14.40 5.55
CA ASN A 92 -11.98 -15.67 4.83
C ASN A 92 -10.82 -15.76 3.83
N THR A 93 -10.29 -14.64 3.34
CA THR A 93 -9.08 -14.66 2.51
C THR A 93 -7.88 -15.22 3.27
N PHE A 94 -7.87 -15.11 4.61
CA PHE A 94 -6.80 -15.61 5.49
C PHE A 94 -7.10 -17.00 6.07
N SER A 95 -8.08 -17.73 5.55
CA SER A 95 -8.45 -19.07 6.06
C SER A 95 -7.29 -20.07 6.04
N LEU A 96 -6.51 -20.12 4.95
CA LEU A 96 -5.33 -20.99 4.84
C LEU A 96 -4.29 -20.68 5.94
N PRO A 97 -3.74 -19.45 6.07
CA PRO A 97 -2.80 -19.16 7.14
C PRO A 97 -3.40 -19.33 8.53
N SER A 98 -4.70 -19.01 8.72
CA SER A 98 -5.38 -19.25 10.00
C SER A 98 -5.39 -20.72 10.39
N ASN A 99 -5.58 -21.62 9.43
CA ASN A 99 -5.52 -23.07 9.67
C ASN A 99 -4.12 -23.55 10.04
N VAL A 100 -3.07 -23.02 9.41
CA VAL A 100 -1.67 -23.34 9.77
C VAL A 100 -1.35 -22.89 11.20
N ILE A 101 -1.72 -21.65 11.55
CA ILE A 101 -1.56 -21.12 12.91
C ILE A 101 -2.36 -21.96 13.91
N ARG A 102 -3.59 -22.33 13.58
CA ARG A 102 -4.43 -23.20 14.42
C ARG A 102 -3.75 -24.54 14.68
N GLN A 103 -3.22 -25.20 13.66
CA GLN A 103 -2.53 -26.48 13.81
C GLN A 103 -1.31 -26.37 14.74
N ALA A 104 -0.54 -25.28 14.64
CA ALA A 104 0.57 -25.00 15.55
C ALA A 104 0.09 -24.79 17.02
N LEU A 105 -1.08 -24.17 17.22
CA LEU A 105 -1.66 -23.95 18.54
C LEU A 105 -2.24 -25.22 19.19
N VAL A 106 -2.88 -26.10 18.42
CA VAL A 106 -3.58 -27.28 18.97
C VAL A 106 -2.76 -28.58 18.91
N GLY A 107 -1.61 -28.57 18.22
CA GLY A 107 -0.76 -29.74 18.00
C GLY A 107 -0.23 -30.43 19.27
N LYS A 108 0.14 -31.71 19.18
CA LYS A 108 0.49 -32.58 20.33
C LYS A 108 1.76 -32.16 21.10
N GLN A 109 2.65 -31.35 20.53
CA GLN A 109 3.87 -30.87 21.21
C GLN A 109 3.57 -29.63 22.09
N ARG A 110 3.24 -29.85 23.37
CA ARG A 110 2.80 -28.80 24.32
C ARG A 110 3.83 -27.69 24.60
N LEU A 111 5.13 -28.01 24.63
CA LEU A 111 6.18 -27.10 25.10
C LEU A 111 6.57 -25.97 24.12
N ASN A 112 6.12 -26.00 22.85
CA ASN A 112 6.58 -25.05 21.83
C ASN A 112 5.46 -24.44 20.94
N ARG A 113 4.18 -24.57 21.35
CA ARG A 113 3.00 -24.20 20.54
C ARG A 113 2.98 -22.72 20.13
N TYR A 114 3.14 -21.83 21.11
CA TYR A 114 3.13 -20.39 20.88
C TYR A 114 4.36 -19.94 20.10
N ASN A 115 5.53 -20.58 20.30
CA ASN A 115 6.73 -20.25 19.55
C ASN A 115 6.58 -20.56 18.06
N LEU A 116 6.03 -21.72 17.70
CA LEU A 116 5.79 -22.07 16.29
C LEU A 116 4.71 -21.19 15.66
N ALA A 117 3.60 -20.95 16.37
CA ALA A 117 2.53 -20.08 15.88
C ALA A 117 3.00 -18.62 15.71
N ASN A 118 3.90 -18.14 16.58
CA ASN A 118 4.47 -16.79 16.53
C ASN A 118 5.62 -16.62 15.53
N GLN A 119 6.11 -17.70 14.94
CA GLN A 119 7.02 -17.58 13.81
C GLN A 119 6.24 -17.13 12.58
N ILE A 120 5.04 -17.67 12.37
CA ILE A 120 4.20 -17.38 11.20
C ILE A 120 3.61 -15.98 11.30
N ILE A 121 3.69 -15.22 10.21
CA ILE A 121 3.03 -13.92 10.05
C ILE A 121 2.30 -13.84 8.72
N THR A 122 1.20 -13.08 8.70
CA THR A 122 0.35 -12.89 7.52
C THR A 122 0.40 -11.46 7.00
N VAL A 123 0.08 -11.28 5.72
CA VAL A 123 0.15 -9.98 5.04
C VAL A 123 -1.09 -9.68 4.20
N ASP A 124 -1.55 -8.43 4.25
CA ASP A 124 -2.39 -7.82 3.22
C ASP A 124 -1.52 -6.89 2.37
N ALA A 125 -1.45 -7.18 1.06
CA ALA A 125 -0.56 -6.47 0.14
C ALA A 125 -1.31 -5.64 -0.92
N SER A 126 -2.38 -4.96 -0.50
CA SER A 126 -3.14 -4.02 -1.33
C SER A 126 -2.42 -2.68 -1.47
N ALA A 127 -1.82 -2.42 -2.65
CA ALA A 127 -1.10 -1.16 -2.91
C ALA A 127 -2.00 0.09 -2.94
N SER A 128 -3.32 -0.09 -2.90
CA SER A 128 -4.31 0.98 -2.80
C SER A 128 -4.53 1.49 -1.37
N THR A 129 -4.18 0.70 -0.35
CA THR A 129 -4.59 0.95 1.05
C THR A 129 -4.17 2.31 1.56
N MET A 130 -2.97 2.78 1.19
CA MET A 130 -2.43 4.04 1.71
C MET A 130 -3.19 5.28 1.19
N TRP A 131 -3.55 5.30 -0.10
CA TRP A 131 -4.00 6.51 -0.79
C TRP A 131 -5.47 6.47 -1.18
N ASP A 132 -6.05 5.29 -1.40
CA ASP A 132 -7.37 5.13 -2.03
C ASP A 132 -8.52 5.34 -1.02
N ASN A 133 -8.80 6.60 -0.76
CA ASN A 133 -9.98 7.07 -0.06
C ASN A 133 -11.01 7.62 -1.04
N VAL A 134 -11.06 7.11 -2.28
CA VAL A 134 -12.07 7.55 -3.25
C VAL A 134 -13.47 7.29 -2.73
N GLY A 135 -14.37 8.27 -2.92
CA GLY A 135 -15.74 8.19 -2.45
C GLY A 135 -15.86 8.33 -0.94
N TRP A 136 -14.89 8.97 -0.28
CA TRP A 136 -14.87 9.16 1.17
C TRP A 136 -16.13 9.87 1.69
N GLU A 137 -16.74 10.72 0.87
CA GLU A 137 -17.96 11.49 1.15
C GLU A 137 -19.15 10.56 1.44
N ARG A 138 -19.12 9.36 0.85
CA ARG A 138 -20.16 8.33 0.99
C ARG A 138 -19.83 7.30 2.08
N ARG A 139 -18.67 7.40 2.73
CA ARG A 139 -18.23 6.42 3.73
C ARG A 139 -18.76 6.80 5.11
N PRO A 140 -19.23 5.84 5.93
CA PRO A 140 -19.81 6.14 7.24
C PRO A 140 -18.85 6.94 8.14
N GLY A 141 -19.39 7.93 8.86
CA GLY A 141 -18.64 8.78 9.79
C GLY A 141 -17.90 9.96 9.16
N ASN A 142 -17.86 10.07 7.83
CA ASN A 142 -17.45 11.31 7.16
C ASN A 142 -18.63 12.25 6.93
N ASP A 143 -18.34 13.54 6.88
CA ASP A 143 -19.31 14.59 6.53
C ASP A 143 -19.18 14.96 5.04
N PRO A 144 -20.18 14.67 4.18
CA PRO A 144 -20.13 14.97 2.76
C PRO A 144 -20.16 16.47 2.42
N SER A 145 -20.44 17.35 3.38
CA SER A 145 -20.38 18.80 3.18
C SER A 145 -18.95 19.36 3.25
N LYS A 146 -17.99 18.60 3.76
CA LYS A 146 -16.57 18.99 3.84
C LYS A 146 -15.86 18.83 2.50
N SER A 147 -14.72 19.48 2.37
CA SER A 147 -13.85 19.35 1.18
C SER A 147 -12.86 18.18 1.27
N GLU A 148 -12.71 17.55 2.43
CA GLU A 148 -11.75 16.47 2.68
C GLU A 148 -12.20 15.53 3.81
N PRO A 149 -11.71 14.26 3.82
CA PRO A 149 -12.15 13.28 4.80
C PRO A 149 -11.55 13.52 6.19
N ASP A 150 -12.39 13.40 7.23
CA ASP A 150 -11.90 13.23 8.61
C ASP A 150 -11.46 11.78 8.85
N ILE A 151 -12.19 10.82 8.29
CA ILE A 151 -11.99 9.38 8.48
C ILE A 151 -11.48 8.75 7.18
N ILE A 152 -10.19 8.46 7.18
CA ILE A 152 -9.51 7.66 6.14
C ILE A 152 -9.37 6.18 6.51
N VAL A 153 -8.92 5.36 5.56
CA VAL A 153 -8.64 3.92 5.74
C VAL A 153 -7.79 3.62 6.98
N ALA A 154 -6.77 4.44 7.26
CA ALA A 154 -5.92 4.25 8.44
C ALA A 154 -6.73 4.20 9.75
N HIS A 155 -7.72 5.09 9.93
CA HIS A 155 -8.57 5.12 11.12
C HIS A 155 -9.37 3.82 11.27
N ARG A 156 -9.87 3.30 10.14
CA ARG A 156 -10.66 2.06 10.10
C ARG A 156 -9.81 0.85 10.45
N ILE A 157 -8.57 0.80 9.96
CA ILE A 157 -7.61 -0.24 10.37
C ILE A 157 -7.27 -0.09 11.84
N ARG A 158 -7.03 1.13 12.35
CA ARG A 158 -6.69 1.36 13.76
C ARG A 158 -7.80 0.94 14.72
N HIS A 159 -9.05 1.09 14.31
CA HIS A 159 -10.21 0.64 15.09
C HIS A 159 -10.15 -0.86 15.38
N ILE A 160 -9.79 -1.68 14.39
CA ILE A 160 -9.75 -3.14 14.52
C ILE A 160 -8.36 -3.64 14.96
N GLN A 161 -7.29 -3.05 14.45
CA GLN A 161 -5.90 -3.50 14.63
C GLN A 161 -4.98 -2.32 15.03
N PRO A 162 -5.08 -1.81 16.27
CA PRO A 162 -4.30 -0.65 16.72
C PRO A 162 -2.77 -0.89 16.69
N ASN A 163 -2.35 -2.15 16.78
CA ASN A 163 -0.93 -2.56 16.79
C ASN A 163 -0.41 -3.04 15.41
N ALA A 164 -1.17 -2.85 14.33
CA ALA A 164 -0.76 -3.25 12.98
C ALA A 164 0.56 -2.58 12.54
N LYS A 165 1.34 -3.30 11.72
CA LYS A 165 2.55 -2.77 11.08
C LYS A 165 2.32 -2.48 9.61
N PHE A 166 2.94 -1.43 9.10
CA PHE A 166 2.74 -0.95 7.74
C PHE A 166 4.07 -0.79 7.01
N ILE A 167 4.12 -1.25 5.77
CA ILE A 167 5.24 -1.07 4.86
C ILE A 167 4.72 -0.37 3.62
N ALA A 168 5.43 0.67 3.19
CA ALA A 168 5.22 1.29 1.89
C ALA A 168 6.55 1.45 1.16
N ILE A 169 6.54 1.24 -0.15
CA ILE A 169 7.67 1.49 -1.04
C ILE A 169 7.29 2.58 -2.04
N PHE A 170 8.17 3.56 -2.19
CA PHE A 170 7.98 4.71 -3.06
C PHE A 170 9.03 4.72 -4.18
N ARG A 171 8.63 5.16 -5.37
CA ARG A 171 9.48 5.40 -6.54
C ARG A 171 9.45 6.89 -6.86
N ASP A 172 10.45 7.41 -7.59
CA ASP A 172 10.38 8.74 -8.20
C ASP A 172 8.96 8.97 -8.77
N PRO A 173 8.22 9.98 -8.27
CA PRO A 173 6.81 10.17 -8.63
C PRO A 173 6.60 10.47 -10.13
N VAL A 174 7.61 11.02 -10.81
CA VAL A 174 7.61 11.24 -12.27
C VAL A 174 7.60 9.90 -12.99
N GLU A 175 8.57 9.06 -12.66
CA GLU A 175 8.73 7.71 -13.19
C GLU A 175 7.57 6.79 -12.84
N ARG A 176 7.04 6.91 -11.62
CA ARG A 176 5.86 6.19 -11.17
C ARG A 176 4.66 6.57 -12.04
N LEU A 177 4.43 7.86 -12.30
CA LEU A 177 3.29 8.32 -13.09
C LEU A 177 3.36 7.81 -14.54
N TYR A 178 4.54 7.82 -15.15
CA TYR A 178 4.70 7.28 -16.50
C TYR A 178 4.50 5.76 -16.53
N SER A 179 5.05 5.04 -15.55
CA SER A 179 4.77 3.60 -15.41
C SER A 179 3.29 3.31 -15.19
N ASP A 180 2.57 4.20 -14.50
CA ASP A 180 1.12 4.15 -14.31
C ASP A 180 0.36 4.26 -15.62
N PHE A 181 0.69 5.30 -16.40
CA PHE A 181 0.13 5.55 -17.72
C PHE A 181 0.33 4.35 -18.66
N LEU A 182 1.55 3.80 -18.71
CA LEU A 182 1.85 2.64 -19.56
C LEU A 182 1.13 1.36 -19.12
N PHE A 183 0.78 1.25 -17.84
CA PHE A 183 0.16 0.03 -17.29
C PHE A 183 -1.37 0.06 -17.34
N PHE A 184 -1.98 1.22 -17.04
CA PHE A 184 -3.43 1.38 -16.95
C PHE A 184 -4.03 2.09 -18.17
N GLY A 185 -3.21 2.70 -19.02
CA GLY A 185 -3.66 3.34 -20.25
C GLY A 185 -4.22 2.33 -21.25
N LYS A 186 -5.09 2.84 -22.11
CA LYS A 186 -5.76 2.08 -23.19
C LYS A 186 -4.95 2.20 -24.49
N ASP A 187 -5.53 1.76 -25.60
CA ASP A 187 -4.88 1.78 -26.92
C ASP A 187 -4.37 3.16 -27.33
N GLY A 188 -3.33 3.19 -28.18
CA GLY A 188 -2.73 4.43 -28.69
C GLY A 188 -1.76 5.13 -27.73
N LEU A 189 -1.16 4.40 -26.78
CA LEU A 189 -0.14 4.93 -25.89
C LEU A 189 1.03 5.55 -26.68
N SER A 190 1.37 6.79 -26.37
CA SER A 190 2.53 7.48 -26.93
C SER A 190 3.06 8.53 -25.95
N PRO A 191 4.34 8.95 -26.09
CA PRO A 191 4.88 10.07 -25.33
C PRO A 191 4.08 11.38 -25.50
N ASP A 192 3.52 11.63 -26.69
CA ASP A 192 2.67 12.79 -26.96
C ASP A 192 1.35 12.73 -26.21
N LEU A 193 0.70 11.56 -26.20
CA LEU A 193 -0.53 11.35 -25.46
C LEU A 193 -0.29 11.50 -23.95
N PHE A 194 0.82 10.96 -23.44
CA PHE A 194 1.22 11.15 -22.05
C PHE A 194 1.44 12.63 -21.71
N HIS A 195 2.16 13.36 -22.57
CA HIS A 195 2.38 14.79 -22.39
C HIS A 195 1.07 15.58 -22.31
N LYS A 196 0.13 15.32 -23.24
CA LYS A 196 -1.20 15.94 -23.24
C LYS A 196 -1.93 15.72 -21.92
N TYR A 197 -1.97 14.48 -21.43
CA TYR A 197 -2.64 14.16 -20.17
C TYR A 197 -1.94 14.77 -18.96
N VAL A 198 -0.61 14.84 -18.95
CA VAL A 198 0.16 15.50 -17.88
C VAL A 198 -0.16 16.99 -17.80
N VAL A 199 -0.15 17.70 -18.92
CA VAL A 199 -0.48 19.14 -18.97
C VAL A 199 -1.89 19.38 -18.43
N GLN A 200 -2.86 18.59 -18.88
CA GLN A 200 -4.24 18.69 -18.42
C GLN A 200 -4.36 18.38 -16.92
N ALA A 201 -3.72 17.31 -16.43
CA ALA A 201 -3.77 16.92 -15.02
C ALA A 201 -3.18 17.98 -14.09
N ILE A 202 -2.03 18.55 -14.45
CA ILE A 202 -1.41 19.64 -13.68
C ILE A 202 -2.31 20.88 -13.69
N GLY A 203 -2.88 21.24 -14.83
CA GLY A 203 -3.80 22.38 -14.94
C GLY A 203 -5.03 22.25 -14.03
N ILE A 204 -5.67 21.08 -14.04
CA ILE A 204 -6.85 20.83 -13.18
C ILE A 204 -6.44 20.81 -11.71
N PHE A 205 -5.31 20.18 -11.36
CA PHE A 205 -4.84 20.15 -9.98
C PHE A 205 -4.52 21.55 -9.45
N LYS A 206 -3.82 22.39 -10.24
CA LYS A 206 -3.54 23.80 -9.89
C LYS A 206 -4.82 24.59 -9.67
N LYS A 207 -5.80 24.46 -10.57
CA LYS A 207 -7.10 25.13 -10.45
C LYS A 207 -7.85 24.71 -9.18
N CYS A 208 -7.73 23.45 -8.77
CA CYS A 208 -8.30 23.02 -7.49
C CYS A 208 -7.59 23.67 -6.29
N THR A 209 -6.26 23.75 -6.32
CA THR A 209 -5.48 24.31 -5.21
C THR A 209 -5.55 25.84 -5.11
N GLU A 210 -6.18 26.51 -6.07
CA GLU A 210 -6.56 27.94 -5.96
C GLU A 210 -7.72 28.16 -4.97
N HIS A 211 -8.56 27.16 -4.75
CA HIS A 211 -9.78 27.28 -3.93
C HIS A 211 -9.81 26.32 -2.74
N LEU A 212 -9.08 25.21 -2.81
CA LEU A 212 -9.08 24.14 -1.82
C LEU A 212 -7.66 23.82 -1.35
N SER A 213 -7.57 23.12 -0.21
CA SER A 213 -6.28 22.65 0.30
C SER A 213 -5.67 21.59 -0.63
N LEU A 214 -4.34 21.42 -0.57
CA LEU A 214 -3.64 20.32 -1.25
C LEU A 214 -4.23 18.94 -0.89
N ARG A 215 -4.60 18.76 0.38
CA ARG A 215 -5.19 17.51 0.89
C ARG A 215 -6.57 17.27 0.30
N SER A 216 -7.41 18.30 0.25
CA SER A 216 -8.73 18.26 -0.40
C SER A 216 -8.60 17.84 -1.87
N CYS A 217 -7.73 18.49 -2.64
CA CYS A 217 -7.50 18.14 -4.05
C CYS A 217 -6.91 16.73 -4.25
N ALA A 218 -6.09 16.25 -3.30
CA ALA A 218 -5.53 14.90 -3.36
C ALA A 218 -6.54 13.79 -3.05
N TYR A 219 -7.65 14.10 -2.37
CA TYR A 219 -8.73 13.16 -2.06
C TYR A 219 -9.99 13.32 -2.91
N ASP A 220 -10.08 14.39 -3.69
CA ASP A 220 -11.23 14.65 -4.56
C ASP A 220 -11.42 13.52 -5.61
N SER A 221 -12.63 12.96 -5.59
CA SER A 221 -13.05 11.85 -6.43
C SER A 221 -13.31 12.26 -7.88
N LYS A 222 -13.42 13.55 -8.18
CA LYS A 222 -13.53 14.10 -9.55
C LYS A 222 -12.23 13.98 -10.34
N PHE A 223 -11.11 13.70 -9.67
CA PHE A 223 -9.81 13.42 -10.31
C PHE A 223 -9.61 11.93 -10.63
N ASN A 224 -10.69 11.16 -10.73
CA ASN A 224 -10.62 9.75 -11.10
C ASN A 224 -10.61 9.55 -12.62
N MET A 225 -10.16 8.35 -13.00
CA MET A 225 -9.74 7.91 -14.35
C MET A 225 -10.76 8.09 -15.48
N ASP A 226 -11.99 8.50 -15.20
CA ASP A 226 -13.03 8.63 -16.22
C ASP A 226 -12.74 9.81 -17.17
N ASP A 227 -12.04 10.86 -16.69
CA ASP A 227 -11.71 12.05 -17.50
C ASP A 227 -10.20 12.27 -17.77
N LEU A 228 -9.31 11.69 -16.94
CA LEU A 228 -7.85 11.73 -17.16
C LEU A 228 -7.16 10.41 -16.80
N PRO A 229 -6.55 9.71 -17.77
CA PRO A 229 -5.91 8.41 -17.54
C PRO A 229 -4.49 8.52 -16.93
N VAL A 230 -4.21 9.59 -16.17
CA VAL A 230 -2.97 9.75 -15.41
C VAL A 230 -3.28 10.10 -13.96
N ARG A 231 -2.83 9.26 -13.03
CA ARG A 231 -3.13 9.43 -11.60
C ARG A 231 -2.08 10.30 -10.90
N LEU A 232 -2.05 11.59 -11.24
CA LEU A 232 -1.09 12.58 -10.72
C LEU A 232 -1.03 12.57 -9.18
N ARG A 233 -2.19 12.67 -8.52
CA ARG A 233 -2.30 12.76 -7.04
C ARG A 233 -1.66 11.60 -6.27
N VAL A 234 -1.56 10.40 -6.87
CA VAL A 234 -0.98 9.21 -6.21
C VAL A 234 0.52 9.38 -5.95
N GLY A 235 1.20 10.27 -6.69
CA GLY A 235 2.60 10.63 -6.45
C GLY A 235 2.82 11.63 -5.31
N LEU A 236 1.76 12.19 -4.72
CA LEU A 236 1.84 13.18 -3.64
C LEU A 236 2.03 12.49 -2.27
N TYR A 237 3.12 11.71 -2.15
CA TYR A 237 3.31 10.79 -1.03
C TYR A 237 3.26 11.47 0.35
N HIS A 238 3.78 12.69 0.48
CA HIS A 238 3.81 13.42 1.76
C HIS A 238 2.42 13.61 2.37
N ILE A 239 1.38 13.84 1.55
CA ILE A 239 0.00 14.00 2.02
C ILE A 239 -0.46 12.73 2.72
N TYR A 240 -0.26 11.59 2.07
CA TYR A 240 -0.67 10.30 2.60
C TYR A 240 0.20 9.88 3.80
N VAL A 241 1.50 10.15 3.77
CA VAL A 241 2.40 9.86 4.91
C VAL A 241 1.98 10.66 6.14
N LYS A 242 1.70 11.96 5.98
CA LYS A 242 1.25 12.84 7.07
C LYS A 242 -0.05 12.36 7.68
N ASP A 243 -1.02 12.00 6.84
CA ASP A 243 -2.31 11.45 7.25
C ASP A 243 -2.18 10.12 8.00
N TRP A 244 -1.27 9.24 7.57
CA TRP A 244 -1.05 7.98 8.27
C TRP A 244 -0.31 8.18 9.60
N PHE A 245 0.61 9.15 9.69
CA PHE A 245 1.28 9.51 10.95
C PHE A 245 0.37 10.19 11.97
N SER A 246 -0.72 10.85 11.55
CA SER A 246 -1.71 11.36 12.51
C SER A 246 -2.51 10.22 13.16
N VAL A 247 -2.60 9.06 12.49
CA VAL A 247 -3.36 7.90 12.97
C VAL A 247 -2.48 6.86 13.65
N PHE A 248 -1.27 6.58 13.15
CA PHE A 248 -0.40 5.54 13.70
C PHE A 248 0.96 6.10 14.13
N PRO A 249 1.55 5.58 15.23
CA PRO A 249 2.92 5.89 15.61
C PRO A 249 3.91 5.59 14.49
N LYS A 250 4.89 6.48 14.28
CA LYS A 250 5.95 6.30 13.26
C LYS A 250 6.64 4.92 13.33
N LYS A 251 6.84 4.38 14.54
CA LYS A 251 7.47 3.05 14.77
C LYS A 251 6.68 1.86 14.20
N GLN A 252 5.39 2.05 13.87
CA GLN A 252 4.56 1.04 13.22
C GLN A 252 4.63 1.13 11.68
N MET A 253 5.45 2.03 11.14
CA MET A 253 5.54 2.28 9.71
C MET A 253 6.99 2.19 9.22
N LEU A 254 7.18 1.53 8.08
CA LEU A 254 8.45 1.43 7.37
C LEU A 254 8.27 1.93 5.94
N PHE A 255 9.04 2.95 5.57
CA PHE A 255 9.07 3.49 4.22
C PHE A 255 10.37 3.10 3.53
N LEU A 256 10.24 2.64 2.28
CA LEU A 256 11.34 2.26 1.42
C LEU A 256 11.35 3.16 0.18
N GLN A 257 12.54 3.38 -0.37
CA GLN A 257 12.73 4.01 -1.67
C GLN A 257 13.14 2.93 -2.66
N LEU A 258 12.48 2.86 -3.81
CA LEU A 258 12.66 1.78 -4.80
C LEU A 258 14.10 1.71 -5.32
N ASP A 259 14.72 2.87 -5.59
CA ASP A 259 16.08 2.93 -6.12
C ASP A 259 17.08 2.35 -5.12
N ASN A 260 17.01 2.77 -3.85
CA ASN A 260 17.81 2.21 -2.75
C ASN A 260 17.48 0.72 -2.49
N TYR A 261 16.21 0.34 -2.60
CA TYR A 261 15.80 -1.07 -2.48
C TYR A 261 16.48 -1.96 -3.52
N HIS A 262 16.63 -1.50 -4.76
CA HIS A 262 17.37 -2.26 -5.77
C HIS A 262 18.89 -2.20 -5.57
N GLN A 263 19.45 -1.04 -5.22
CA GLN A 263 20.88 -0.86 -4.98
C GLN A 263 21.40 -1.71 -3.81
N ASN A 264 20.61 -1.84 -2.74
CA ASN A 264 20.93 -2.66 -1.58
C ASN A 264 19.76 -3.58 -1.21
N LEU A 265 19.46 -4.54 -2.09
CA LEU A 265 18.35 -5.46 -1.91
C LEU A 265 18.45 -6.25 -0.61
N ARG A 266 19.63 -6.84 -0.34
CA ARG A 266 19.85 -7.64 0.86
C ARG A 266 19.59 -6.83 2.14
N GLY A 267 20.23 -5.67 2.28
CA GLY A 267 20.11 -4.84 3.47
C GLY A 267 18.68 -4.34 3.69
N ASN A 268 17.94 -4.02 2.61
CA ASN A 268 16.54 -3.62 2.72
C ASN A 268 15.62 -4.78 3.13
N ILE A 269 15.84 -6.00 2.61
CA ILE A 269 15.09 -7.19 3.03
C ILE A 269 15.37 -7.52 4.50
N GLU A 270 16.63 -7.48 4.95
CA GLU A 270 17.00 -7.68 6.35
C GLU A 270 16.37 -6.61 7.27
N LYS A 271 16.36 -5.34 6.82
CA LYS A 271 15.67 -4.24 7.51
C LYS A 271 14.18 -4.52 7.68
N ILE A 272 13.51 -5.05 6.64
CA ILE A 272 12.09 -5.43 6.71
C ILE A 272 11.89 -6.59 7.69
N PHE A 273 12.73 -7.62 7.66
CA PHE A 273 12.62 -8.75 8.58
C PHE A 273 12.79 -8.31 10.04
N LYS A 274 13.76 -7.45 10.31
CA LYS A 274 13.93 -6.83 11.64
C LYS A 274 12.68 -6.03 12.04
N PHE A 275 12.15 -5.20 11.14
CA PHE A 275 10.92 -4.44 11.40
C PHE A 275 9.71 -5.34 11.70
N LEU A 276 9.59 -6.49 11.04
CA LEU A 276 8.53 -7.48 11.24
C LEU A 276 8.80 -8.46 12.39
N ASN A 277 9.91 -8.31 13.13
CA ASN A 277 10.35 -9.23 14.17
C ASN A 277 10.46 -10.69 13.66
N LEU A 278 10.93 -10.87 12.44
CA LEU A 278 11.27 -12.17 11.86
C LEU A 278 12.68 -12.58 12.28
N LEU A 279 12.90 -13.89 12.38
CA LEU A 279 14.24 -14.42 12.59
C LEU A 279 15.10 -14.18 11.33
N PRO A 280 16.41 -13.92 11.48
CA PRO A 280 17.31 -13.90 10.35
C PRO A 280 17.27 -15.22 9.58
N LEU A 281 17.40 -15.14 8.27
CA LEU A 281 17.50 -16.31 7.41
C LEU A 281 18.93 -16.81 7.34
N HIS A 282 19.09 -18.12 7.11
CA HIS A 282 20.37 -18.67 6.69
C HIS A 282 20.75 -18.14 5.30
N GLU A 283 22.04 -18.12 4.99
CA GLU A 283 22.56 -17.57 3.73
C GLU A 283 21.89 -18.17 2.48
N ASP A 284 21.62 -19.47 2.47
CA ASP A 284 21.02 -20.12 1.30
C ASP A 284 19.55 -19.72 1.11
N GLN A 285 18.81 -19.50 2.20
CA GLN A 285 17.45 -18.97 2.15
C GLN A 285 17.45 -17.51 1.68
N MET A 286 18.38 -16.69 2.16
CA MET A 286 18.53 -15.31 1.71
C MET A 286 18.89 -15.25 0.22
N LYS A 287 19.80 -16.11 -0.25
CA LYS A 287 20.18 -16.23 -1.67
C LYS A 287 18.96 -16.50 -2.56
N ILE A 288 18.05 -17.39 -2.14
CA ILE A 288 16.81 -17.66 -2.88
C ILE A 288 15.98 -16.39 -3.04
N ILE A 289 15.88 -15.57 -2.01
CA ILE A 289 15.07 -14.33 -2.03
C ILE A 289 15.70 -13.24 -2.89
N ILE A 290 17.02 -13.05 -2.80
CA ILE A 290 17.71 -11.98 -3.54
C ILE A 290 17.88 -12.33 -5.04
N LYS A 291 18.02 -13.61 -5.38
CA LYS A 291 18.19 -14.08 -6.78
C LYS A 291 16.89 -14.15 -7.58
N GLN A 292 15.73 -13.85 -6.99
CA GLN A 292 14.47 -13.83 -7.74
C GLN A 292 14.47 -12.77 -8.82
N ASP A 293 13.89 -13.13 -9.97
CA ASP A 293 13.66 -12.20 -11.05
C ASP A 293 12.78 -11.04 -10.61
N ILE A 294 13.06 -9.87 -11.17
CA ILE A 294 12.24 -8.69 -10.94
C ILE A 294 10.88 -8.89 -11.60
N HIS A 295 9.81 -8.65 -10.86
CA HIS A 295 8.46 -8.85 -11.34
C HIS A 295 7.74 -7.55 -11.69
N ASN A 296 6.75 -7.65 -12.60
CA ASN A 296 5.98 -6.52 -13.14
C ASN A 296 6.84 -5.46 -13.84
N THR A 297 7.87 -5.92 -14.56
CA THR A 297 8.64 -5.11 -15.51
C THR A 297 7.77 -4.67 -16.70
N ARG A 298 8.25 -3.71 -17.49
CA ARG A 298 7.51 -3.19 -18.66
C ARG A 298 7.24 -4.32 -19.66
N LYS A 299 6.05 -4.31 -20.27
CA LYS A 299 5.73 -5.19 -21.40
C LYS A 299 6.56 -4.78 -22.61
N GLU A 300 6.95 -5.73 -23.44
CA GLU A 300 7.77 -5.46 -24.65
C GLU A 300 7.14 -4.38 -25.55
N SER A 301 5.82 -4.42 -25.76
CA SER A 301 5.10 -3.39 -26.53
C SER A 301 5.28 -1.99 -25.95
N THR A 302 5.26 -1.86 -24.63
CA THR A 302 5.48 -0.57 -23.96
C THR A 302 6.95 -0.18 -23.90
N VAL A 303 7.90 -1.13 -23.94
CA VAL A 303 9.34 -0.81 -24.03
C VAL A 303 9.64 -0.13 -25.36
N LYS A 304 9.06 -0.62 -26.47
CA LYS A 304 9.21 -0.04 -27.81
C LYS A 304 8.71 1.40 -27.94
N LEU A 305 7.80 1.84 -27.07
CA LEU A 305 7.32 3.23 -27.04
C LEU A 305 8.38 4.23 -26.53
N GLY A 306 9.45 3.74 -25.92
CA GLY A 306 10.52 4.60 -25.41
C GLY A 306 10.16 5.35 -24.13
N ASP A 307 10.90 6.41 -23.87
CA ASP A 307 10.75 7.27 -22.69
C ASP A 307 9.77 8.43 -22.94
N MET A 308 9.30 9.06 -21.87
CA MET A 308 8.53 10.29 -21.96
C MET A 308 9.38 11.43 -22.52
N TRP A 309 8.75 12.44 -23.12
CA TRP A 309 9.48 13.63 -23.55
C TRP A 309 10.20 14.33 -22.39
N ASN A 310 11.42 14.81 -22.64
CA ASN A 310 12.21 15.59 -21.67
C ASN A 310 11.44 16.79 -21.12
N LYS A 311 10.69 17.51 -21.96
CA LYS A 311 9.80 18.61 -21.53
C LYS A 311 8.73 18.16 -20.52
N THR A 312 8.17 16.96 -20.71
CA THR A 312 7.17 16.38 -19.79
C THR A 312 7.82 16.03 -18.46
N ARG A 313 9.00 15.40 -18.51
CA ARG A 313 9.80 15.06 -17.32
C ARG A 313 10.15 16.29 -16.49
N GLN A 314 10.64 17.35 -17.12
CA GLN A 314 10.97 18.61 -16.44
C GLN A 314 9.74 19.24 -15.78
N MET A 315 8.60 19.28 -16.49
CA MET A 315 7.34 19.80 -15.96
C MET A 315 6.85 19.03 -14.73
N LEU A 316 6.92 17.69 -14.78
CA LEU A 316 6.57 16.84 -13.64
C LEU A 316 7.56 16.99 -12.48
N ARG A 317 8.86 17.12 -12.74
CA ARG A 317 9.85 17.39 -11.68
C ARG A 317 9.58 18.70 -10.98
N GLN A 318 9.30 19.78 -11.73
CA GLN A 318 8.92 21.07 -11.14
C GLN A 318 7.65 20.95 -10.29
N PHE A 319 6.66 20.18 -10.75
CA PHE A 319 5.43 19.92 -10.00
C PHE A 319 5.67 19.15 -8.70
N TYR A 320 6.45 18.06 -8.73
CA TYR A 320 6.65 17.20 -7.56
C TYR A 320 7.75 17.68 -6.59
N ALA A 321 8.69 18.53 -7.01
CA ALA A 321 9.80 18.99 -6.16
C ALA A 321 9.37 19.51 -4.76
N PRO A 322 8.40 20.43 -4.61
CA PRO A 322 7.98 20.85 -3.28
C PRO A 322 7.42 19.69 -2.44
N HIS A 323 6.76 18.73 -3.07
CA HIS A 323 6.16 17.56 -2.43
C HIS A 323 7.20 16.52 -1.99
N ASN A 324 8.28 16.39 -2.74
CA ASN A 324 9.41 15.53 -2.40
C ASN A 324 10.19 16.08 -1.20
N ARG A 325 10.34 17.40 -1.10
CA ARG A 325 10.97 18.05 0.07
C ARG A 325 10.19 17.84 1.35
N GLU A 326 8.87 18.03 1.30
CA GLU A 326 7.98 17.73 2.45
C GLU A 326 8.06 16.25 2.85
N LEU A 327 8.12 15.34 1.87
CA LEU A 327 8.29 13.91 2.15
C LEU A 327 9.63 13.62 2.83
N ALA A 328 10.73 14.18 2.31
CA ALA A 328 12.07 14.01 2.87
C ALA A 328 12.12 14.49 4.33
N GLN A 329 11.51 15.64 4.62
CA GLN A 329 11.42 16.18 5.98
C GLN A 329 10.56 15.30 6.89
N LEU A 330 9.37 14.87 6.45
CA LEU A 330 8.47 14.02 7.25
C LEU A 330 9.12 12.68 7.64
N LEU A 331 9.89 12.11 6.72
CA LEU A 331 10.57 10.83 6.88
C LEU A 331 12.00 10.96 7.44
N ASN A 332 12.49 12.19 7.61
CA ASN A 332 13.87 12.49 7.97
C ASN A 332 14.86 11.71 7.10
N ASN A 333 14.70 11.82 5.79
CA ASN A 333 15.49 11.07 4.80
C ASN A 333 15.67 11.87 3.50
N ASP A 334 16.84 12.49 3.34
CA ASP A 334 17.18 13.31 2.18
C ASP A 334 17.36 12.52 0.89
N ALA A 335 17.42 11.18 0.95
CA ALA A 335 17.49 10.36 -0.26
C ALA A 335 16.31 10.60 -1.21
N TYR A 336 15.16 11.05 -0.70
CA TYR A 336 14.00 11.42 -1.50
C TYR A 336 14.20 12.71 -2.34
N LEU A 337 15.16 13.56 -1.97
CA LEU A 337 15.51 14.78 -2.74
C LEU A 337 16.25 14.46 -4.04
N SER A 338 16.87 13.28 -4.14
CA SER A 338 17.58 12.85 -5.36
C SER A 338 16.67 12.76 -6.59
N TRP A 339 15.36 12.62 -6.40
CA TRP A 339 14.36 12.62 -7.48
C TRP A 339 14.20 13.98 -8.16
N ASP A 340 14.54 15.06 -7.45
CA ASP A 340 14.47 16.43 -7.98
C ASP A 340 15.69 16.77 -8.86
N ALA A 341 16.78 16.02 -8.69
CA ALA A 341 18.00 16.25 -9.44
C ALA A 341 17.77 15.97 -10.93
N GLN A 342 18.34 16.83 -11.79
CA GLN A 342 18.46 16.56 -13.21
C GLN A 342 19.41 15.37 -13.39
N HIS A 343 18.90 14.14 -13.35
CA HIS A 343 19.63 13.05 -13.95
C HIS A 343 19.74 13.38 -15.44
N PRO A 344 20.95 13.53 -16.01
CA PRO A 344 21.11 13.45 -17.45
C PRO A 344 20.49 12.11 -17.85
N SER A 345 19.70 12.13 -18.91
CA SER A 345 19.19 10.93 -19.56
C SER A 345 20.28 9.87 -19.55
N ILE A 346 20.04 8.72 -18.95
CA ILE A 346 20.84 7.54 -19.28
C ILE A 346 20.49 7.28 -20.75
N VAL A 347 21.35 7.78 -21.62
CA VAL A 347 21.40 7.46 -23.04
C VAL A 347 22.04 6.08 -23.11
N GLU A 348 21.33 5.19 -23.81
CA GLU A 348 21.66 3.81 -24.21
C GLU A 348 21.57 2.70 -23.16
#